data_AF-A0A528FKL4-F1
#
_entry.id   AF-A0A528FKL4-F1
#
_cell.length_a   1.000
_cell.length_b   1.000
_cell.length_c   1.000
_cell.angle_alpha   90.00
_cell.angle_beta   90.00
_cell.angle_gamma   90.00
#
_symmetry.space_group_name_H-M   'P 1'
#
loop_
_entity.id
_entity.type
_entity.pdbx_description
1 polymer ?
#
loop_
_entity_poly.entity_id
_entity_poly.type
_entity_poly.pdbx_seq_one_letter_code
_entity_poly.pdbx_strand_id
1 'polypeptide(L)' 'IDILDQMDLVKSEVATATTLVARTNITHKPYDDQRVRNALQMAVDNNAVLELGYAGRGTVGENHHVSPIHPEYFPLPK' A
#
# COMPACT_ATOMS: atom_id res chain seq x y z
N ILE A 1 18.54 0.33 3.72
CA ILE A 1 18.56 1.68 4.32
C ILE A 1 19.87 2.25 3.86
N ASP A 2 19.84 3.39 3.18
CA ASP A 2 20.94 3.82 2.30
C ASP A 2 22.30 3.89 3.01
N ILE A 3 22.32 4.29 4.29
CA ILE A 3 23.54 4.29 5.11
C ILE A 3 24.10 2.88 5.38
N LEU A 4 23.23 1.89 5.55
CA LEU A 4 23.59 0.48 5.73
C LEU A 4 23.96 -0.17 4.40
N ASP A 5 23.37 0.29 3.30
CA ASP A 5 23.67 -0.21 1.94
C ASP A 5 25.10 0.20 1.49
N GLN A 6 25.73 1.17 2.14
CA GLN A 6 27.15 1.54 1.94
C GLN A 6 28.14 0.63 2.69
N MET A 7 27.63 -0.24 3.57
CA MET A 7 28.46 -1.20 4.29
C MET A 7 28.60 -2.47 3.45
N ASP A 8 29.75 -3.14 3.50
CA ASP A 8 30.01 -4.41 2.81
C ASP A 8 29.32 -5.60 3.52
N LEU A 9 28.01 -5.47 3.73
CA LEU A 9 27.18 -6.44 4.43
C LEU A 9 26.27 -7.18 3.44
N VAL A 10 25.95 -8.43 3.75
CA VAL A 10 24.96 -9.19 3.00
C VAL A 10 23.56 -8.66 3.34
N LYS A 11 22.88 -8.11 2.34
CA LYS A 11 21.48 -7.70 2.47
C LYS A 11 20.56 -8.90 2.28
N SER A 12 19.62 -9.08 3.20
CA SER A 12 18.51 -10.02 3.07
C SER A 12 17.19 -9.24 3.16
N GLU A 13 16.22 -9.64 2.35
CA GLU A 13 14.86 -9.12 2.43
C GLU A 13 13.86 -10.26 2.28
N VAL A 14 12.70 -10.10 2.91
CA VAL A 14 11.56 -10.99 2.75
C VAL A 14 10.29 -10.16 2.72
N ALA A 15 9.43 -10.44 1.74
CA ALA A 15 8.11 -9.82 1.70
C ALA A 15 7.27 -10.30 2.89
N THR A 16 6.61 -9.37 3.58
CA THR A 16 5.65 -9.68 4.64
C THR A 16 4.22 -9.40 4.15
N ALA A 17 3.23 -9.97 4.82
CA ALA A 17 1.82 -9.66 4.56
C ALA A 17 1.37 -8.32 5.18
N THR A 18 2.29 -7.54 5.77
CA THR A 18 1.96 -6.24 6.37
C THR A 18 1.51 -5.26 5.31
N THR A 19 0.34 -4.65 5.50
CA THR A 19 -0.25 -3.70 4.55
C THR A 19 -0.45 -2.34 5.22
N LEU A 20 0.08 -1.27 4.61
CA LEU A 20 -0.23 0.10 5.01
C LEU A 20 -1.57 0.51 4.42
N VAL A 21 -2.48 1.00 5.25
CA VAL A 21 -3.84 1.38 4.84
C VAL A 21 -4.19 2.75 5.39
N ALA A 22 -4.67 3.64 4.52
CA ALA A 22 -5.33 4.89 4.91
C ALA A 22 -6.85 4.72 4.78
N ARG A 23 -7.60 5.12 5.81
CA ARG A 23 -9.07 5.05 5.83
C ARG A 23 -9.66 6.36 6.32
N THR A 24 -10.78 6.73 5.70
CA THR A 24 -11.57 7.88 6.11
C THR A 24 -12.43 7.55 7.32
N ASN A 25 -12.66 8.51 8.20
CA ASN A 25 -13.63 8.37 9.29
C ASN A 25 -15.06 8.46 8.75
N ILE A 26 -15.77 7.32 8.67
CA ILE A 26 -17.09 7.21 8.04
C ILE A 26 -18.21 7.96 8.76
N THR A 27 -18.02 8.42 9.99
CA THR A 27 -19.04 9.19 10.72
C THR A 27 -18.82 10.71 10.60
N HIS A 28 -17.78 11.14 9.89
CA HIS A 28 -17.41 12.54 9.76
C HIS A 28 -17.60 13.02 8.33
N LYS A 29 -18.37 14.09 8.14
CA LYS A 29 -18.57 14.71 6.81
C LYS A 29 -17.22 15.18 6.22
N PRO A 30 -16.96 14.99 4.92
CA PRO A 30 -17.85 14.46 3.87
C PRO A 30 -17.76 12.93 3.66
N TYR A 31 -17.08 12.20 4.55
CA TYR A 31 -16.77 10.78 4.38
C TYR A 31 -17.89 9.83 4.80
N ASP A 32 -18.99 10.36 5.34
CA ASP A 32 -20.26 9.65 5.53
C ASP A 32 -20.86 9.18 4.19
N ASP A 33 -20.67 9.95 3.11
CA ASP A 33 -21.07 9.55 1.75
C ASP A 33 -20.08 8.53 1.14
N GLN A 34 -20.58 7.34 0.79
CA GLN A 34 -19.77 6.30 0.14
C GLN A 34 -19.19 6.75 -1.21
N ARG A 35 -19.90 7.60 -1.95
CA ARG A 35 -19.43 8.09 -3.26
C ARG A 35 -18.17 8.93 -3.11
N VAL A 36 -18.07 9.72 -2.03
CA VAL A 36 -16.88 10.52 -1.70
C VAL A 36 -15.70 9.59 -1.39
N ARG A 37 -15.92 8.53 -0.62
CA ARG A 37 -14.86 7.56 -0.29
C ARG A 37 -14.35 6.81 -1.52
N ASN A 38 -15.28 6.36 -2.38
CA ASN A 38 -14.91 5.71 -3.64
C ASN A 38 -14.16 6.67 -4.56
N ALA A 39 -14.62 7.92 -4.69
CA ALA A 39 -13.94 8.94 -5.49
C ALA A 39 -12.53 9.20 -4.97
N LEU A 40 -12.35 9.30 -3.64
CA LEU A 40 -11.03 9.44 -3.03
C LEU A 40 -10.13 8.25 -3.37
N GLN A 41 -10.60 7.01 -3.22
CA GLN A 41 -9.82 5.82 -3.54
C GLN A 41 -9.39 5.79 -5.02
N MET A 42 -10.26 6.18 -5.95
CA MET A 42 -9.95 6.22 -7.40
C MET A 42 -9.05 7.39 -7.80
N ALA A 43 -9.06 8.48 -7.03
CA ALA A 43 -8.24 9.67 -7.30
C ALA A 43 -6.79 9.56 -6.79
N VAL A 44 -6.49 8.54 -5.96
CA VAL A 44 -5.17 8.33 -5.37
C VAL A 44 -4.33 7.40 -6.26
N ASP A 45 -3.12 7.84 -6.59
CA ASP A 45 -2.09 6.96 -7.17
C ASP A 45 -1.31 6.26 -6.04
N ASN A 46 -1.55 4.96 -5.89
CA ASN A 46 -0.89 4.16 -4.86
C ASN A 46 0.64 4.07 -5.07
N ASN A 47 1.16 4.24 -6.30
CA ASN A 47 2.61 4.30 -6.54
C ASN A 47 3.21 5.53 -5.87
N ALA A 48 2.60 6.71 -6.10
CA ALA A 48 3.04 7.96 -5.49
C ALA A 48 2.99 7.90 -3.95
N VAL A 49 1.95 7.27 -3.38
CA VAL A 49 1.85 7.06 -1.92
C VAL A 49 2.98 6.16 -1.40
N LEU A 50 3.30 5.07 -2.10
CA LEU A 50 4.38 4.17 -1.69
C LEU A 50 5.75 4.85 -1.76
N GLU A 51 6.00 5.61 -2.82
CA GLU A 51 7.25 6.33 -3.03
C GLU A 51 7.46 7.40 -1.95
N LEU A 52 6.45 8.26 -1.72
CA LEU A 52 6.56 9.36 -0.77
C LEU A 52 6.41 8.91 0.70
N GLY A 53 5.53 7.96 0.97
CA GLY A 53 5.18 7.52 2.33
C GLY A 53 6.06 6.41 2.89
N TYR A 54 6.72 5.63 2.02
CA TYR A 54 7.53 4.48 2.44
C TYR A 54 8.84 4.33 1.65
N ALA A 55 9.29 5.38 0.96
CA ALA A 55 10.53 5.40 0.18
C ALA A 55 10.62 4.25 -0.82
N GLY A 56 9.49 3.85 -1.41
CA GLY A 56 9.43 2.75 -2.39
C GLY A 56 9.66 1.34 -1.79
N ARG A 57 9.73 1.20 -0.47
CA ARG A 57 10.12 -0.06 0.19
C ARG A 57 8.95 -1.04 0.34
N GLY A 58 8.36 -1.46 -0.76
CA GLY A 58 7.26 -2.43 -0.70
C GLY A 58 6.68 -2.74 -2.06
N THR A 59 5.49 -3.32 -2.05
CA THR A 59 4.69 -3.56 -3.24
C THR A 59 3.45 -2.67 -3.21
N VAL A 60 3.01 -2.23 -4.38
CA VAL A 60 1.83 -1.37 -4.53
C VAL A 60 0.60 -2.16 -4.13
N GLY A 61 -0.21 -1.61 -3.22
CA GLY A 61 -1.45 -2.25 -2.79
C GLY A 61 -2.54 -2.16 -3.86
N GLU A 62 -3.29 -3.25 -4.02
CA GLU A 62 -4.40 -3.38 -4.98
C GLU A 62 -5.76 -2.96 -4.38
N ASN A 63 -5.74 -2.21 -3.27
CA ASN A 63 -6.92 -1.77 -2.52
C ASN A 63 -7.83 -2.92 -2.00
N HIS A 64 -7.24 -4.08 -1.69
CA HIS A 64 -7.86 -5.16 -0.92
C HIS A 64 -6.89 -5.72 0.14
N HIS A 65 -7.42 -6.47 1.11
CA HIS A 65 -6.66 -6.95 2.29
C HIS A 65 -6.04 -8.33 2.10
N VAL A 66 -5.65 -8.68 0.87
CA VAL A 66 -5.07 -10.00 0.53
C VAL A 66 -3.71 -9.76 -0.09
N SER A 67 -2.66 -10.18 0.61
CA SER A 67 -1.29 -10.04 0.14
C SER A 67 -1.02 -11.01 -1.02
N PRO A 68 -0.17 -10.64 -2.01
CA PRO A 68 0.24 -11.54 -3.09
C PRO A 68 0.89 -12.85 -2.64
N ILE A 69 1.45 -12.91 -1.42
CA ILE A 69 2.03 -14.14 -0.86
C ILE A 69 0.99 -15.07 -0.24
N HIS A 70 -0.27 -14.63 -0.12
CA HIS A 70 -1.34 -15.43 0.47
C HIS A 70 -1.82 -16.51 -0.53
N PRO A 71 -2.10 -17.75 -0.09
CA PRO A 71 -2.52 -18.83 -1.01
C PRO A 71 -3.81 -18.54 -1.80
N GLU A 72 -4.70 -17.73 -1.24
CA GLU A 72 -5.97 -17.34 -1.86
C GLU A 72 -5.87 -16.02 -2.66
N TYR A 73 -4.67 -15.50 -2.91
CA TYR A 73 -4.51 -14.33 -3.74
C TYR A 73 -4.86 -14.64 -5.20
N PHE A 74 -5.66 -13.74 -5.81
CA PHE A 74 -5.97 -13.79 -7.22
C PHE A 74 -5.58 -12.45 -7.87
N PRO A 75 -4.76 -12.46 -8.93
CA PRO A 75 -4.34 -11.23 -9.60
C PRO A 75 -5.52 -10.52 -10.25
N LEU A 76 -5.54 -9.20 -10.15
CA LEU A 76 -6.57 -8.38 -10.81
C LEU A 76 -6.46 -8.46 -12.34
N PRO A 77 -7.58 -8.30 -13.08
CA PRO A 77 -7.55 -8.19 -14.53
C PRO A 77 -6.70 -6.99 -14.96
N LYS A 78 -5.97 -7.13 -16.07
CA LYS A 78 -5.17 -6.06 -16.69
C LYS A 78 -5.95 -5.32 -17.76
#